data_AF-A0A3B9P8Q7-F1
#
_entry.id   AF-A0A3B9P8Q7-F1
#
_cell.length_a   1.000
_cell.length_b   1.000
_cell.length_c   1.000
_cell.angle_alpha   90.00
_cell.angle_beta   90.00
_cell.angle_gamma   90.00
#
_symmetry.space_group_name_H-M   'P 1'
#
loop_
_entity.id
_entity.type
_entity.pdbx_description
1 polymer ?
#
loop_
_entity_poly.entity_id
_entity_poly.type
_entity_poly.pdbx_seq_one_letter_code
_entity_poly.pdbx_strand_id
1 'polypeptide(L)'
;MSISWYDFLIMSGIISGSVVPSVKENVINWDYYDGEKLRVENHLESLGINFISNSKSTIILDPKMEFDQIDPLLQKYYRGGHESGEPNITRDIDLVEPPIRGVVVQINRLGLHTTGSCAGHIRQNRRTRPWLSFLTRKDTQVALELFKSFSIPVQYHFLILNGIQLSAERDELYQLSLRLSEIRSIEHIKNSIFESRKRTLFELLRIPGETGNEEAVREYVLDELEKINSKRRYLEFIVDDAGNILGSTISLRTRRRIPRRSTEDSGKKMLLAAHLDVKSEFSPSDQLIVNDNIISRQKGILGADDRAGVAIILNLLKEVGDFRDIPSLKFIFTVREEEGQKGAEAIETDFYEDVSCGISLD
;
A
#
# COMPACT_ATOMS: atom_id res chain seq x y z
N MET A 1 -14.79 26.21 15.73
CA MET A 1 -14.89 26.56 14.30
C MET A 1 -16.18 25.95 13.79
N SER A 2 -17.09 26.78 13.28
CA SER A 2 -18.36 26.32 12.75
C SER A 2 -18.15 25.51 11.46
N ILE A 3 -18.78 24.35 11.37
CA ILE A 3 -18.73 23.47 10.19
C ILE A 3 -20.03 23.58 9.40
N SER A 4 -19.97 23.32 8.09
CA SER A 4 -21.18 23.18 7.30
C SER A 4 -21.84 21.82 7.56
N TRP A 5 -23.15 21.72 7.33
CA TRP A 5 -23.83 20.43 7.37
C TRP A 5 -23.29 19.46 6.31
N TYR A 6 -22.81 19.96 5.17
CA TYR A 6 -22.15 19.15 4.17
C TYR A 6 -20.90 18.46 4.71
N ASP A 7 -20.02 19.23 5.38
CA ASP A 7 -18.79 18.70 5.98
C ASP A 7 -19.11 17.69 7.09
N PHE A 8 -20.12 17.99 7.92
CA PHE A 8 -20.59 17.07 8.95
C PHE A 8 -21.03 15.73 8.37
N LEU A 9 -21.83 15.72 7.29
CA LEU A 9 -22.30 14.49 6.65
C LEU A 9 -21.15 13.68 6.03
N ILE A 10 -20.10 14.34 5.53
CA ILE A 10 -18.88 13.64 5.07
C ILE A 10 -18.16 13.01 6.26
N MET A 11 -17.95 13.78 7.33
CA MET A 11 -17.25 13.34 8.54
C MET A 11 -17.96 12.18 9.25
N SER A 12 -19.29 12.19 9.30
CA SER A 12 -20.08 11.09 9.85
C SER A 12 -20.02 9.82 9.00
N GLY A 13 -19.56 9.93 7.76
CA GLY A 13 -19.49 8.84 6.80
C GLY A 13 -20.84 8.50 6.15
N ILE A 14 -21.89 9.30 6.37
CA ILE A 14 -23.20 9.02 5.81
C ILE A 14 -23.26 9.31 4.31
N ILE A 15 -22.44 10.24 3.81
CA ILE A 15 -22.29 10.52 2.37
C ILE A 15 -20.86 10.28 1.87
N SER A 16 -20.75 9.81 0.63
CA SER A 16 -19.46 9.54 -0.01
C SER A 16 -18.97 10.66 -0.91
N GLY A 17 -19.73 11.69 -1.29
CA GLY A 17 -19.20 12.72 -2.21
C GLY A 17 -19.34 12.42 -3.71
N SER A 18 -19.59 11.16 -4.11
CA SER A 18 -19.76 10.74 -5.53
C SER A 18 -21.23 10.58 -5.96
N VAL A 19 -22.13 10.47 -4.99
CA VAL A 19 -23.59 10.38 -5.15
C VAL A 19 -24.25 11.42 -4.23
N VAL A 20 -23.66 12.63 -4.13
CA VAL A 20 -24.20 13.61 -3.18
C VAL A 20 -25.44 14.28 -3.78
N PRO A 21 -26.55 14.36 -3.04
CA PRO A 21 -27.42 15.51 -3.17
C PRO A 21 -26.66 16.84 -3.05
N SER A 22 -26.96 17.87 -3.85
CA SER A 22 -26.27 19.15 -3.64
C SER A 22 -26.64 19.74 -2.27
N VAL A 23 -25.65 19.90 -1.39
CA VAL A 23 -25.85 20.53 -0.08
C VAL A 23 -25.45 21.99 -0.15
N LYS A 24 -26.42 22.89 0.04
CA LYS A 24 -26.19 24.33 0.13
C LYS A 24 -26.76 24.83 1.44
N GLU A 25 -25.90 25.41 2.26
CA GLU A 25 -26.23 25.89 3.61
C GLU A 25 -26.75 24.73 4.48
N ASN A 26 -28.07 24.58 4.57
CA ASN A 26 -28.77 23.57 5.36
C ASN A 26 -29.70 22.68 4.50
N VAL A 27 -29.70 22.85 3.18
CA VAL A 27 -30.59 22.15 2.25
C VAL A 27 -29.82 21.08 1.50
N ILE A 28 -30.30 19.84 1.61
CA ILE A 28 -29.84 18.67 0.89
C ILE A 28 -30.81 18.41 -0.26
N ASN A 29 -30.38 18.57 -1.52
CA ASN A 29 -31.23 18.40 -2.70
C ASN A 29 -31.06 17.03 -3.37
N TRP A 30 -32.12 16.23 -3.45
CA TRP A 30 -32.07 14.85 -3.92
C TRP A 30 -32.39 14.69 -5.41
N ASP A 31 -31.58 13.89 -6.10
CA ASP A 31 -31.85 13.45 -7.48
C ASP A 31 -32.59 12.10 -7.45
N TYR A 32 -33.93 12.12 -7.61
CA TYR A 32 -34.89 11.01 -7.88
C TYR A 32 -34.63 9.56 -7.38
N TYR A 33 -33.74 9.32 -6.41
CA TYR A 33 -33.45 8.02 -5.81
C TYR A 33 -33.83 8.01 -4.33
N ASP A 34 -34.82 7.19 -3.99
CA ASP A 34 -35.47 7.16 -2.67
C ASP A 34 -34.56 6.56 -1.55
N GLY A 35 -33.63 5.67 -1.92
CA GLY A 35 -32.84 4.90 -0.96
C GLY A 35 -31.79 5.71 -0.17
N GLU A 36 -31.06 6.61 -0.83
CA GLU A 36 -30.03 7.44 -0.17
C GLU A 36 -30.66 8.52 0.71
N LYS A 37 -31.79 9.07 0.26
CA LYS A 37 -32.57 10.04 1.03
C LYS A 37 -33.01 9.45 2.36
N LEU A 38 -33.71 8.32 2.32
CA LEU A 38 -34.22 7.65 3.52
C LEU A 38 -33.09 7.30 4.49
N ARG A 39 -31.94 6.86 3.96
CA ARG A 39 -30.75 6.55 4.76
C ARG A 39 -30.21 7.78 5.51
N VAL A 40 -30.07 8.93 4.85
CA VAL A 40 -29.59 10.16 5.50
C VAL A 40 -30.60 10.67 6.52
N GLU A 41 -31.90 10.63 6.21
CA GLU A 41 -32.95 11.06 7.12
C GLU A 41 -33.01 10.20 8.38
N ASN A 42 -32.94 8.88 8.25
CA ASN A 42 -32.86 7.97 9.39
C ASN A 42 -31.62 8.25 10.26
N HIS A 43 -30.50 8.64 9.65
CA HIS A 43 -29.28 8.98 10.38
C HIS A 43 -29.39 10.34 11.09
N LEU A 44 -30.00 11.35 10.47
CA LEU A 44 -30.28 12.62 11.13
C LEU A 44 -31.23 12.42 12.33
N GLU A 45 -32.29 11.63 12.14
CA GLU A 45 -33.24 11.29 13.20
C GLU A 45 -32.57 10.53 14.36
N SER A 46 -31.70 9.56 14.07
CA SER A 46 -30.99 8.80 15.11
C SER A 46 -30.06 9.67 15.95
N LEU A 47 -29.49 10.73 15.36
CA LEU A 47 -28.68 11.72 16.05
C LEU A 47 -29.50 12.80 16.76
N GLY A 48 -30.82 12.82 16.58
CA GLY A 48 -31.72 13.84 17.14
C GLY A 48 -31.57 15.20 16.48
N ILE A 49 -31.14 15.25 15.21
CA ILE A 49 -31.02 16.49 14.44
C ILE A 49 -32.39 16.84 13.86
N ASN A 50 -32.84 18.09 14.06
CA ASN A 50 -34.14 18.51 13.55
C ASN A 50 -34.08 18.84 12.06
N PHE A 51 -34.99 18.26 11.27
CA PHE A 51 -35.11 18.56 9.84
C PHE A 51 -36.57 18.51 9.37
N ILE A 52 -36.85 19.15 8.24
CA ILE A 52 -38.08 18.95 7.46
C ILE A 52 -37.73 18.38 6.09
N SER A 53 -38.60 17.54 5.55
CA SER A 53 -38.35 16.86 4.28
C SER A 53 -39.55 16.95 3.35
N ASN A 54 -39.27 17.04 2.05
CA ASN A 54 -40.24 16.87 0.96
C ASN A 54 -39.66 15.94 -0.11
N SER A 55 -40.40 15.70 -1.21
CA SER A 55 -39.99 14.75 -2.26
C SER A 55 -38.65 15.08 -2.95
N LYS A 56 -38.15 16.31 -2.85
CA LYS A 56 -36.92 16.77 -3.54
C LYS A 56 -35.82 17.28 -2.62
N SER A 57 -36.12 17.54 -1.35
CA SER A 57 -35.14 18.15 -0.44
C SER A 57 -35.35 17.78 1.02
N THR A 58 -34.24 17.72 1.78
CA THR A 58 -34.20 17.67 3.24
C THR A 58 -33.56 18.96 3.76
N ILE A 59 -34.22 19.68 4.65
CA ILE A 59 -33.79 20.98 5.20
C ILE A 59 -33.52 20.81 6.69
N ILE A 60 -32.27 20.99 7.09
CA ILE A 60 -31.86 20.91 8.49
C ILE A 60 -32.20 22.24 9.20
N LEU A 61 -32.93 22.14 10.31
CA LEU A 61 -33.42 23.28 11.09
C LEU A 61 -32.41 23.71 12.18
N ASP A 62 -31.54 22.79 12.60
CA ASP A 62 -30.55 23.05 13.62
C ASP A 62 -29.48 24.05 13.14
N PRO A 63 -28.95 24.90 14.04
CA PRO A 63 -27.86 25.79 13.71
C PRO A 63 -26.63 25.01 13.29
N LYS A 64 -25.69 25.70 12.63
CA LYS A 64 -24.40 25.09 12.31
C LYS A 64 -23.71 24.60 13.58
N MET A 65 -23.06 23.46 13.45
CA MET A 65 -22.36 22.79 14.54
C MET A 65 -20.94 23.35 14.68
N GLU A 66 -20.42 23.38 15.90
CA GLU A 66 -19.00 23.61 16.14
C GLU A 66 -18.23 22.29 16.03
N PHE A 67 -17.01 22.33 15.50
CA PHE A 67 -16.22 21.14 15.22
C PHE A 67 -16.00 20.21 16.44
N ASP A 68 -15.89 20.77 17.64
CA ASP A 68 -15.74 20.02 18.90
C ASP A 68 -17.01 19.27 19.33
N GLN A 69 -18.17 19.59 18.76
CA GLN A 69 -19.44 18.93 19.02
C GLN A 69 -19.65 17.66 18.18
N ILE A 70 -18.89 17.48 17.09
CA ILE A 70 -19.05 16.36 16.15
C ILE A 70 -18.83 15.02 16.85
N ASP A 71 -17.65 14.86 17.47
CA ASP A 71 -17.27 13.58 18.04
C ASP A 71 -18.17 13.15 19.21
N PRO A 72 -18.49 14.02 20.19
CA PRO A 72 -19.46 13.68 21.23
C PRO A 72 -20.83 13.27 20.68
N LEU A 73 -21.30 13.92 19.62
CA LEU A 73 -22.59 13.60 18.99
C LEU A 73 -22.57 12.21 18.35
N LEU A 74 -21.54 11.91 17.56
CA LEU A 74 -21.42 10.62 16.88
C LEU A 74 -21.14 9.47 17.86
N GLN A 75 -20.36 9.71 18.91
CA GLN A 75 -20.06 8.72 19.95
C GLN A 75 -21.27 8.38 20.82
N LYS A 76 -22.19 9.33 21.05
CA LYS A 76 -23.38 9.13 21.89
C LYS A 76 -24.23 7.91 21.47
N TYR A 77 -24.26 7.63 20.17
CA TYR A 77 -25.08 6.57 19.58
C TYR A 77 -24.26 5.38 19.08
N TYR A 78 -22.93 5.47 19.12
CA TYR A 78 -22.06 4.36 18.78
C TYR A 78 -22.11 3.29 19.88
N ARG A 79 -22.65 2.11 19.55
CA ARG A 79 -22.82 1.00 20.51
C ARG A 79 -21.67 0.00 20.51
N GLY A 80 -20.56 0.34 19.84
CA GLY A 80 -19.48 -0.58 19.52
C GLY A 80 -19.83 -1.41 18.29
N GLY A 81 -18.93 -1.44 17.31
CA GLY A 81 -19.06 -2.27 16.13
C GLY A 81 -17.86 -3.19 15.93
N HIS A 82 -17.92 -3.97 14.85
CA HIS A 82 -16.88 -4.95 14.53
C HIS A 82 -15.64 -4.24 13.97
N GLU A 83 -14.52 -4.30 14.70
CA GLU A 83 -13.19 -3.82 14.23
C GLU A 83 -12.73 -4.57 12.96
N SER A 84 -13.30 -5.76 12.70
CA SER A 84 -12.98 -6.66 11.58
C SER A 84 -14.22 -7.47 11.18
N GLY A 85 -14.49 -7.62 9.87
CA GLY A 85 -15.70 -8.32 9.41
C GLY A 85 -15.86 -8.32 7.89
N GLU A 86 -17.11 -8.56 7.42
CA GLU A 86 -17.53 -8.34 6.03
C GLU A 86 -16.89 -7.05 5.49
N PRO A 87 -16.57 -6.95 4.18
CA PRO A 87 -16.00 -5.72 3.62
C PRO A 87 -16.74 -4.55 4.24
N ASN A 88 -16.05 -3.47 4.63
CA ASN A 88 -16.65 -2.27 5.21
C ASN A 88 -17.59 -1.67 4.16
N ILE A 89 -18.73 -2.34 4.04
CA ILE A 89 -19.78 -2.14 3.08
C ILE A 89 -20.44 -0.94 3.71
N THR A 90 -20.42 0.13 2.93
CA THR A 90 -21.11 1.38 3.17
C THR A 90 -22.59 1.23 3.54
N ARG A 91 -23.15 0.02 3.66
CA ARG A 91 -24.53 -0.28 4.07
C ARG A 91 -24.76 -0.16 5.59
N ASP A 92 -23.76 -0.33 6.44
CA ASP A 92 -23.92 -0.15 7.90
C ASP A 92 -22.74 0.61 8.52
N ILE A 93 -22.61 1.90 8.15
CA ILE A 93 -21.53 2.77 8.61
C ILE A 93 -21.57 3.04 10.12
N ASP A 94 -22.71 2.78 10.77
CA ASP A 94 -22.87 2.98 12.20
C ASP A 94 -22.11 1.94 13.04
N LEU A 95 -21.66 0.83 12.41
CA LEU A 95 -20.73 -0.13 13.00
C LEU A 95 -19.27 0.35 12.98
N VAL A 96 -18.92 1.33 12.15
CA VAL A 96 -17.56 1.88 12.12
C VAL A 96 -17.41 2.89 13.24
N GLU A 97 -16.25 2.92 13.90
CA GLU A 97 -15.96 3.84 15.00
C GLU A 97 -15.85 5.30 14.51
N PRO A 98 -16.63 6.27 15.02
CA PRO A 98 -16.25 7.69 14.90
C PRO A 98 -14.94 7.88 15.68
N PRO A 99 -13.86 8.49 15.14
CA PRO A 99 -13.76 9.40 13.98
C PRO A 99 -13.39 8.82 12.60
N ILE A 100 -13.17 7.51 12.45
CA ILE A 100 -12.62 6.97 11.19
C ILE A 100 -13.68 6.71 10.10
N ARG A 101 -14.98 6.83 10.43
CA ARG A 101 -16.12 6.60 9.52
C ARG A 101 -15.98 7.28 8.16
N GLY A 102 -15.80 8.60 8.16
CA GLY A 102 -15.66 9.36 6.93
C GLY A 102 -14.49 8.88 6.07
N VAL A 103 -13.34 8.58 6.70
CA VAL A 103 -12.15 8.04 6.02
C VAL A 103 -12.48 6.70 5.35
N VAL A 104 -13.12 5.77 6.07
CA VAL A 104 -13.53 4.46 5.52
C VAL A 104 -14.44 4.63 4.31
N VAL A 105 -15.43 5.51 4.38
CA VAL A 105 -16.36 5.76 3.27
C VAL A 105 -15.64 6.33 2.05
N GLN A 106 -14.77 7.33 2.23
CA GLN A 106 -14.05 7.94 1.11
C GLN A 106 -13.06 6.96 0.47
N ILE A 107 -12.37 6.15 1.27
CA ILE A 107 -11.43 5.15 0.78
C ILE A 107 -12.15 4.05 -0.03
N ASN A 108 -13.28 3.53 0.46
CA ASN A 108 -14.09 2.57 -0.29
C ASN A 108 -14.64 3.17 -1.59
N ARG A 109 -15.07 4.44 -1.58
CA ARG A 109 -15.50 5.17 -2.78
C ARG A 109 -14.41 5.24 -3.85
N LEU A 110 -13.16 5.40 -3.43
CA LEU A 110 -12.00 5.44 -4.33
C LEU A 110 -11.62 4.05 -4.88
N GLY A 111 -12.39 3.00 -4.56
CA GLY A 111 -12.17 1.63 -5.03
C GLY A 111 -11.15 0.85 -4.19
N LEU A 112 -10.75 1.36 -3.03
CA LEU A 112 -9.88 0.67 -2.09
C LEU A 112 -10.75 0.02 -1.00
N HIS A 113 -11.18 -1.20 -1.25
CA HIS A 113 -12.13 -1.87 -0.36
C HIS A 113 -11.49 -2.23 0.99
N THR A 114 -12.06 -1.71 2.07
CA THR A 114 -11.57 -1.97 3.44
C THR A 114 -12.25 -3.19 4.05
N THR A 115 -11.55 -3.90 4.93
CA THR A 115 -12.02 -5.13 5.62
C THR A 115 -12.06 -4.99 7.14
N GLY A 116 -11.63 -3.82 7.64
CA GLY A 116 -11.51 -3.53 9.05
C GLY A 116 -10.92 -2.15 9.27
N SER A 117 -11.20 -1.57 10.43
CA SER A 117 -10.72 -0.24 10.80
C SER A 117 -10.83 0.00 12.30
N CYS A 118 -9.99 0.87 12.84
CA CYS A 118 -10.09 1.41 14.19
C CYS A 118 -9.58 2.85 14.22
N ALA A 119 -10.21 3.72 14.99
CA ALA A 119 -9.74 5.09 15.15
C ALA A 119 -8.57 5.24 16.13
N GLY A 120 -8.26 4.19 16.88
CA GLY A 120 -7.25 4.22 17.92
C GLY A 120 -7.82 4.76 19.24
N HIS A 121 -7.37 4.19 20.34
CA HIS A 121 -7.94 4.43 21.67
C HIS A 121 -6.83 4.61 22.70
N ILE A 122 -7.12 5.35 23.77
CA ILE A 122 -6.27 5.36 24.97
C ILE A 122 -6.74 4.24 25.89
N ARG A 123 -5.94 3.19 26.06
CA ARG A 123 -6.17 2.14 27.07
C ARG A 123 -4.99 2.07 28.03
N GLN A 124 -5.26 2.16 29.34
CA GLN A 124 -4.22 1.99 30.39
C GLN A 124 -2.96 2.85 30.15
N ASN A 125 -3.12 4.14 29.82
CA ASN A 125 -2.04 5.07 29.46
C ASN A 125 -1.21 4.68 28.22
N ARG A 126 -1.71 3.76 27.38
CA ARG A 126 -1.14 3.43 26.08
C ARG A 126 -2.13 3.77 24.98
N ARG A 127 -1.67 4.56 24.02
CA ARG A 127 -2.46 4.91 22.85
C ARG A 127 -2.27 3.87 21.75
N THR A 128 -3.35 3.23 21.34
CA THR A 128 -3.38 2.51 20.06
C THR A 128 -3.56 3.53 18.95
N ARG A 129 -2.81 3.34 17.85
CA ARG A 129 -2.87 4.22 16.68
C ARG A 129 -4.01 3.78 15.75
N PRO A 130 -4.65 4.72 15.04
CA PRO A 130 -5.65 4.40 14.03
C PRO A 130 -5.08 3.46 12.97
N TRP A 131 -5.93 2.58 12.43
CA TRP A 131 -5.54 1.63 11.40
C TRP A 131 -6.71 1.30 10.46
N LEU A 132 -6.35 0.86 9.25
CA LEU A 132 -7.27 0.39 8.20
C LEU A 132 -6.71 -0.92 7.65
N SER A 133 -7.56 -1.90 7.36
CA SER A 133 -7.19 -3.09 6.60
C SER A 133 -7.95 -3.15 5.28
N PHE A 134 -7.33 -3.81 4.29
CA PHE A 134 -7.83 -3.84 2.92
C PHE A 134 -8.02 -5.27 2.41
N LEU A 135 -8.85 -5.38 1.37
CA LEU A 135 -9.14 -6.67 0.73
C LEU A 135 -7.88 -7.27 0.09
N THR A 136 -7.13 -6.47 -0.67
CA THR A 136 -5.92 -6.92 -1.35
C THR A 136 -4.69 -6.16 -0.91
N ARG A 137 -3.53 -6.80 -1.08
CA ARG A 137 -2.23 -6.18 -0.82
C ARG A 137 -1.96 -4.99 -1.74
N LYS A 138 -2.43 -5.07 -3.00
CA LYS A 138 -2.35 -3.99 -3.97
C LYS A 138 -3.08 -2.75 -3.45
N ASP A 139 -4.28 -2.94 -2.91
CA ASP A 139 -5.06 -1.84 -2.32
C ASP A 139 -4.36 -1.24 -1.10
N THR A 140 -3.76 -2.08 -0.25
CA THR A 140 -2.96 -1.59 0.89
C THR A 140 -1.80 -0.69 0.44
N GLN A 141 -1.09 -1.07 -0.63
CA GLN A 141 0.02 -0.27 -1.15
C GLN A 141 -0.45 1.05 -1.74
N VAL A 142 -1.53 1.04 -2.53
CA VAL A 142 -2.11 2.26 -3.09
C VAL A 142 -2.61 3.18 -1.97
N ALA A 143 -3.24 2.62 -0.94
CA ALA A 143 -3.66 3.38 0.23
C ALA A 143 -2.46 4.00 0.96
N LEU A 144 -1.38 3.24 1.19
CA LEU A 144 -0.17 3.74 1.84
C LEU A 144 0.38 4.97 1.11
N GLU A 145 0.53 4.90 -0.22
CA GLU A 145 1.04 6.02 -1.03
C GLU A 145 0.05 7.19 -1.07
N LEU A 146 -1.25 6.93 -1.11
CA LEU A 146 -2.28 7.98 -0.99
C LEU A 146 -2.14 8.74 0.34
N PHE A 147 -2.05 8.04 1.48
CA PHE A 147 -1.92 8.71 2.79
C PHE A 147 -0.58 9.46 2.94
N LYS A 148 0.52 8.93 2.38
CA LYS A 148 1.80 9.67 2.29
C LYS A 148 1.64 10.97 1.51
N SER A 149 0.87 10.99 0.41
CA SER A 149 0.62 12.20 -0.37
C SER A 149 -0.09 13.32 0.41
N PHE A 150 -0.85 12.95 1.46
CA PHE A 150 -1.49 13.89 2.39
C PHE A 150 -0.57 14.33 3.55
N SER A 151 0.71 13.96 3.50
CA SER A 151 1.68 14.18 4.59
C SER A 151 1.27 13.53 5.91
N ILE A 152 0.48 12.46 5.87
CA ILE A 152 0.09 11.72 7.06
C ILE A 152 1.14 10.64 7.31
N PRO A 153 1.81 10.62 8.48
CA PRO A 153 2.74 9.55 8.78
C PRO A 153 1.98 8.22 8.82
N VAL A 154 2.34 7.32 7.92
CA VAL A 154 1.68 6.02 7.72
C VAL A 154 2.74 4.94 7.54
N GLN A 155 2.45 3.77 8.07
CA GLN A 155 3.28 2.57 7.91
C GLN A 155 2.38 1.35 7.80
N TYR A 156 2.91 0.22 7.36
CA TYR A 156 2.16 -1.03 7.42
C TYR A 156 1.87 -1.43 8.87
N HIS A 157 0.68 -1.97 9.10
CA HIS A 157 0.28 -2.43 10.41
C HIS A 157 1.00 -3.74 10.76
N PHE A 158 1.53 -3.83 11.99
CA PHE A 158 2.37 -4.97 12.37
C PHE A 158 1.58 -6.29 12.56
N LEU A 159 0.34 -6.21 13.03
CA LEU A 159 -0.44 -7.39 13.43
C LEU A 159 -1.63 -7.69 12.51
N ILE A 160 -1.91 -6.82 11.54
CA ILE A 160 -3.14 -6.88 10.75
C ILE A 160 -2.73 -7.05 9.29
N LEU A 161 -3.11 -8.19 8.72
CA LEU A 161 -2.84 -8.51 7.33
C LEU A 161 -3.49 -7.45 6.42
N ASN A 162 -2.77 -7.03 5.38
CA ASN A 162 -3.19 -5.96 4.48
C ASN A 162 -3.58 -4.68 5.23
N GLY A 163 -2.97 -4.45 6.40
CA GLY A 163 -3.23 -3.29 7.26
C GLY A 163 -2.23 -2.17 7.07
N ILE A 164 -2.70 -0.93 7.25
CA ILE A 164 -1.87 0.25 7.48
C ILE A 164 -2.21 0.85 8.85
N GLN A 165 -1.23 1.51 9.45
CA GLN A 165 -1.35 2.24 10.70
C GLN A 165 -1.01 3.71 10.46
N LEU A 166 -1.90 4.60 10.89
CA LEU A 166 -1.79 6.04 10.75
C LEU A 166 -1.28 6.65 12.07
N SER A 167 -0.44 7.66 11.98
CA SER A 167 -0.16 8.56 13.10
C SER A 167 -1.02 9.80 12.95
N ALA A 168 -2.27 9.69 13.39
CA ALA A 168 -3.24 10.78 13.33
C ALA A 168 -4.03 10.87 14.65
N GLU A 169 -4.31 12.10 15.04
CA GLU A 169 -5.22 12.46 16.12
C GLU A 169 -6.68 12.37 15.67
N ARG A 170 -7.60 12.36 16.64
CA ARG A 170 -9.04 12.28 16.38
C ARG A 170 -9.51 13.34 15.38
N ASP A 171 -9.14 14.60 15.64
CA ASP A 171 -9.57 15.74 14.84
C ASP A 171 -8.94 15.69 13.43
N GLU A 172 -7.72 15.16 13.31
CA GLU A 172 -7.04 14.97 12.04
C GLU A 172 -7.73 13.91 11.17
N LEU A 173 -8.34 12.88 11.77
CA LEU A 173 -9.11 11.86 11.04
C LEU A 173 -10.38 12.45 10.42
N TYR A 174 -11.10 13.31 11.14
CA TYR A 174 -12.24 14.03 10.57
C TYR A 174 -11.81 14.95 9.42
N GLN A 175 -10.75 15.72 9.59
CA GLN A 175 -10.22 16.58 8.52
C GLN A 175 -9.67 15.79 7.32
N LEU A 176 -9.12 14.59 7.56
CA LEU A 176 -8.70 13.68 6.50
C LEU A 176 -9.88 13.18 5.68
N SER A 177 -11.04 12.92 6.29
CA SER A 177 -12.24 12.53 5.55
C SER A 177 -12.68 13.61 4.55
N LEU A 178 -12.59 14.90 4.91
CA LEU A 178 -12.88 16.01 4.01
C LEU A 178 -11.88 16.06 2.85
N ARG A 179 -10.58 16.01 3.16
CA ARG A 179 -9.52 16.01 2.13
C ARG A 179 -9.66 14.85 1.15
N LEU A 180 -9.98 13.66 1.65
CA LEU A 180 -10.24 12.50 0.80
C LEU A 180 -11.50 12.70 -0.05
N SER A 181 -12.53 13.37 0.47
CA SER A 181 -13.79 13.61 -0.25
C SER A 181 -13.60 14.41 -1.54
N GLU A 182 -12.57 15.27 -1.59
CA GLU A 182 -12.22 16.09 -2.75
C GLU A 182 -11.57 15.27 -3.89
N ILE A 183 -10.99 14.11 -3.57
CA ILE A 183 -10.33 13.24 -4.54
C ILE A 183 -11.37 12.51 -5.40
N ARG A 184 -11.34 12.72 -6.72
CA ARG A 184 -12.25 12.04 -7.66
C ARG A 184 -11.70 10.71 -8.18
N SER A 185 -10.38 10.58 -8.25
CA SER A 185 -9.70 9.39 -8.73
C SER A 185 -8.31 9.26 -8.11
N ILE A 186 -7.88 8.02 -7.88
CA ILE A 186 -6.55 7.65 -7.40
C ILE A 186 -5.66 7.06 -8.49
N GLU A 187 -6.05 7.21 -9.77
CA GLU A 187 -5.29 6.62 -10.88
C GLU A 187 -3.86 7.16 -10.97
N HIS A 188 -3.66 8.45 -10.64
CA HIS A 188 -2.33 9.04 -10.56
C HIS A 188 -1.44 8.37 -9.50
N ILE A 189 -1.99 7.90 -8.37
CA ILE A 189 -1.25 7.16 -7.34
C ILE A 189 -0.86 5.77 -7.88
N LYS A 190 -1.81 5.07 -8.51
CA LYS A 190 -1.54 3.76 -9.12
C LYS A 190 -0.45 3.87 -10.20
N ASN A 191 -0.55 4.88 -11.05
CA ASN A 191 0.43 5.16 -12.10
C ASN A 191 1.80 5.51 -11.53
N SER A 192 1.87 6.30 -10.46
CA SER A 192 3.14 6.60 -9.78
C SER A 192 3.88 5.34 -9.30
N ILE A 193 3.14 4.39 -8.69
CA ILE A 193 3.71 3.10 -8.26
C ILE A 193 4.22 2.30 -9.48
N PHE A 194 3.41 2.23 -10.54
CA PHE A 194 3.78 1.55 -11.77
C PHE A 194 5.02 2.15 -12.43
N GLU A 195 5.06 3.47 -12.60
CA GLU A 195 6.19 4.19 -13.20
C GLU A 195 7.47 4.05 -12.37
N SER A 196 7.38 4.03 -11.03
CA SER A 196 8.53 3.76 -10.18
C SER A 196 9.11 2.35 -10.41
N ARG A 197 8.26 1.33 -10.57
CA ARG A 197 8.72 -0.05 -10.84
C ARG A 197 9.29 -0.19 -12.24
N LYS A 198 8.63 0.41 -13.22
CA LYS A 198 9.06 0.49 -14.62
C LYS A 198 10.42 1.17 -14.76
N ARG A 199 10.67 2.23 -13.98
CA ARG A 199 11.96 2.93 -13.98
C ARG A 199 13.14 2.00 -13.67
N THR A 200 13.03 1.14 -12.64
CA THR A 200 14.08 0.15 -12.32
C THR A 200 14.41 -0.73 -13.53
N LEU A 201 13.39 -1.23 -14.24
CA LEU A 201 13.59 -2.03 -15.45
C LEU A 201 14.27 -1.23 -16.57
N PHE A 202 13.83 0.01 -16.82
CA PHE A 202 14.41 0.85 -17.87
C PHE A 202 15.87 1.21 -17.61
N GLU A 203 16.24 1.39 -16.35
CA GLU A 203 17.63 1.60 -15.95
C GLU A 203 18.46 0.34 -16.24
N LEU A 204 18.00 -0.85 -15.82
CA LEU A 204 18.66 -2.13 -16.09
C LEU A 204 18.81 -2.44 -17.59
N LEU A 205 17.77 -2.19 -18.39
CA LEU A 205 17.80 -2.39 -19.83
C LEU A 205 18.87 -1.51 -20.50
N ARG A 206 19.24 -0.37 -19.93
CA ARG A 206 20.26 0.51 -20.54
C ARG A 206 21.70 0.07 -20.26
N ILE A 207 21.90 -0.88 -19.35
CA ILE A 207 23.23 -1.29 -18.89
C ILE A 207 23.68 -2.53 -19.68
N PRO A 208 24.75 -2.43 -20.49
CA PRO A 208 25.33 -3.59 -21.15
C PRO A 208 25.76 -4.65 -20.13
N GLY A 209 25.81 -5.88 -20.57
CA GLY A 209 26.24 -7.00 -19.73
C GLY A 209 26.04 -8.29 -20.49
N GLU A 210 26.64 -8.37 -21.69
CA GLU A 210 26.67 -9.63 -22.41
C GLU A 210 27.31 -10.71 -21.54
N THR A 211 26.94 -11.96 -21.79
CA THR A 211 27.44 -13.11 -21.03
C THR A 211 28.98 -13.10 -20.94
N GLY A 212 29.51 -13.17 -19.72
CA GLY A 212 30.93 -13.02 -19.38
C GLY A 212 31.42 -11.58 -19.11
N ASN A 213 30.61 -10.55 -19.38
CA ASN A 213 30.92 -9.13 -19.19
C ASN A 213 29.87 -8.42 -18.29
N GLU A 214 29.40 -9.09 -17.24
CA GLU A 214 28.29 -8.64 -16.37
C GLU A 214 28.67 -7.58 -15.33
N GLU A 215 29.92 -7.12 -15.30
CA GLU A 215 30.44 -6.23 -14.25
C GLU A 215 29.60 -4.96 -14.06
N ALA A 216 29.26 -4.28 -15.15
CA ALA A 216 28.49 -3.02 -15.09
C ALA A 216 27.07 -3.21 -14.52
N VAL A 217 26.38 -4.28 -14.89
CA VAL A 217 25.05 -4.57 -14.31
C VAL A 217 25.18 -5.02 -12.86
N ARG A 218 26.19 -5.83 -12.53
CA ARG A 218 26.44 -6.29 -11.16
C ARG A 218 26.67 -5.09 -10.24
N GLU A 219 27.48 -4.11 -10.66
CA GLU A 219 27.70 -2.87 -9.90
C GLU A 219 26.41 -2.08 -9.67
N TYR A 220 25.56 -1.94 -10.70
CA TYR A 220 24.25 -1.28 -10.53
C TYR A 220 23.36 -2.02 -9.53
N VAL A 221 23.28 -3.35 -9.63
CA VAL A 221 22.47 -4.17 -8.71
C VAL A 221 23.00 -4.06 -7.28
N LEU A 222 24.31 -4.08 -7.07
CA LEU A 222 24.92 -3.88 -5.75
C LEU A 222 24.61 -2.49 -5.18
N ASP A 223 24.71 -1.43 -5.98
CA ASP A 223 24.36 -0.07 -5.55
C ASP A 223 22.88 0.05 -5.16
N GLU A 224 21.97 -0.59 -5.93
CA GLU A 224 20.56 -0.65 -5.57
C GLU A 224 20.30 -1.45 -4.29
N LEU A 225 20.98 -2.59 -4.09
CA LEU A 225 20.92 -3.37 -2.86
C LEU A 225 21.43 -2.57 -1.66
N GLU A 226 22.53 -1.83 -1.80
CA GLU A 226 23.06 -0.94 -0.75
C GLU A 226 22.10 0.21 -0.44
N LYS A 227 21.50 0.85 -1.45
CA LYS A 227 20.45 1.86 -1.24
C LYS A 227 19.24 1.30 -0.49
N ILE A 228 18.83 0.07 -0.80
CA ILE A 228 17.75 -0.62 -0.07
C ILE A 228 18.19 -0.90 1.37
N ASN A 229 19.41 -1.41 1.56
CA ASN A 229 19.93 -1.81 2.85
C ASN A 229 20.21 -0.61 3.77
N SER A 230 20.68 0.52 3.25
CA SER A 230 20.97 1.74 4.03
C SER A 230 19.76 2.28 4.80
N LYS A 231 18.54 2.03 4.31
CA LYS A 231 17.30 2.51 4.92
C LYS A 231 16.91 1.73 6.18
N ARG A 232 17.17 0.42 6.24
CA ARG A 232 16.65 -0.47 7.32
C ARG A 232 17.63 -1.53 7.84
N ARG A 233 18.76 -1.70 7.16
CA ARG A 233 19.84 -2.66 7.44
C ARG A 233 19.34 -4.10 7.55
N TYR A 234 18.48 -4.52 6.63
CA TYR A 234 17.78 -5.79 6.71
C TYR A 234 18.21 -6.78 5.61
N LEU A 235 19.22 -6.45 4.81
CA LEU A 235 19.80 -7.33 3.81
C LEU A 235 21.23 -7.69 4.21
N GLU A 236 21.61 -8.93 3.91
CA GLU A 236 22.99 -9.42 3.83
C GLU A 236 23.20 -9.95 2.42
N PHE A 237 24.33 -9.61 1.80
CA PHE A 237 24.67 -10.10 0.47
C PHE A 237 26.17 -10.07 0.24
N ILE A 238 26.63 -10.94 -0.65
CA ILE A 238 28.03 -11.08 -1.07
C ILE A 238 28.07 -11.30 -2.59
N VAL A 239 29.27 -11.13 -3.16
CA VAL A 239 29.59 -11.62 -4.50
C VAL A 239 30.47 -12.86 -4.31
N ASP A 240 30.10 -13.97 -4.93
CA ASP A 240 30.92 -15.19 -4.88
C ASP A 240 32.08 -15.15 -5.89
N ASP A 241 32.92 -16.20 -5.90
CA ASP A 241 34.09 -16.28 -6.78
C ASP A 241 33.73 -16.33 -8.28
N ALA A 242 32.53 -16.82 -8.61
CA ALA A 242 32.02 -16.84 -9.97
C ALA A 242 31.48 -15.48 -10.42
N GLY A 243 31.20 -14.58 -9.47
CA GLY A 243 30.67 -13.25 -9.71
C GLY A 243 29.16 -13.15 -9.56
N ASN A 244 28.48 -14.18 -9.03
CA ASN A 244 27.06 -14.14 -8.69
C ASN A 244 26.85 -13.25 -7.47
N ILE A 245 25.70 -12.57 -7.38
CA ILE A 245 25.28 -11.91 -6.15
C ILE A 245 24.39 -12.87 -5.37
N LEU A 246 24.80 -13.22 -4.16
CA LEU A 246 24.07 -14.09 -3.25
C LEU A 246 23.62 -13.28 -2.05
N GLY A 247 22.33 -13.31 -1.72
CA GLY A 247 21.83 -12.51 -0.60
C GLY A 247 20.61 -13.07 0.10
N SER A 248 20.32 -12.49 1.27
CA SER A 248 19.23 -12.91 2.13
C SER A 248 18.66 -11.72 2.93
N THR A 249 17.38 -11.81 3.28
CA THR A 249 16.77 -10.88 4.23
C THR A 249 17.07 -11.33 5.66
N ILE A 250 17.58 -10.42 6.47
CA ILE A 250 17.79 -10.61 7.90
C ILE A 250 16.45 -10.39 8.61
N SER A 251 15.92 -11.44 9.24
CA SER A 251 14.66 -11.37 10.00
C SER A 251 14.71 -10.24 11.03
N LEU A 252 13.80 -9.27 10.93
CA LEU A 252 13.66 -8.22 11.95
C LEU A 252 13.14 -8.76 13.29
N ARG A 253 12.70 -10.02 13.36
CA ARG A 253 12.26 -10.68 14.60
C ARG A 253 13.43 -10.99 15.53
N THR A 254 14.61 -11.31 15.00
CA THR A 254 15.79 -11.70 15.81
C THR A 254 16.45 -10.52 16.53
N ARG A 255 16.19 -9.26 16.13
CA ARG A 255 16.70 -8.06 16.85
C ARG A 255 15.97 -7.76 18.17
N ARG A 256 14.80 -8.33 18.41
CA ARG A 256 14.11 -8.27 19.70
C ARG A 256 13.96 -9.69 20.24
N ARG A 257 15.00 -10.18 20.94
CA ARG A 257 14.84 -11.28 21.91
C ARG A 257 13.81 -10.87 22.96
N ILE A 258 12.54 -11.14 22.70
CA ILE A 258 11.52 -11.26 23.75
C ILE A 258 11.57 -12.73 24.18
N PRO A 259 11.95 -13.06 25.43
CA PRO A 259 12.21 -14.44 25.85
C PRO A 259 10.98 -15.33 26.00
N ARG A 260 9.85 -15.05 25.35
CA ARG A 260 8.58 -15.75 25.58
C ARG A 260 7.65 -15.74 24.36
N ARG A 261 8.07 -16.40 23.27
CA ARG A 261 7.17 -17.11 22.35
C ARG A 261 8.02 -17.95 21.41
N SER A 262 8.07 -19.24 21.68
CA SER A 262 8.46 -20.29 20.75
C SER A 262 7.43 -20.36 19.63
N THR A 263 7.55 -19.48 18.65
CA THR A 263 7.23 -19.86 17.28
C THR A 263 8.57 -20.17 16.67
N GLU A 264 8.84 -21.44 16.40
CA GLU A 264 9.93 -21.84 15.51
C GLU A 264 9.77 -21.01 14.23
N ASP A 265 10.60 -19.97 14.07
CA ASP A 265 10.90 -19.46 12.74
C ASP A 265 11.58 -20.67 12.09
N SER A 266 10.91 -21.35 11.17
CA SER A 266 11.33 -22.68 10.69
C SER A 266 12.71 -22.70 10.02
N GLY A 267 13.44 -21.58 10.02
CA GLY A 267 14.68 -21.34 9.28
C GLY A 267 14.44 -21.19 7.78
N LYS A 268 13.32 -21.72 7.27
CA LYS A 268 13.01 -21.86 5.85
C LYS A 268 12.80 -20.51 5.16
N LYS A 269 13.51 -20.34 4.05
CA LYS A 269 13.51 -19.17 3.18
C LYS A 269 12.94 -19.52 1.81
N MET A 270 12.28 -18.56 1.19
CA MET A 270 11.93 -18.63 -0.23
C MET A 270 13.07 -18.01 -1.03
N LEU A 271 13.57 -18.74 -2.03
CA LEU A 271 14.59 -18.27 -2.94
C LEU A 271 13.96 -17.60 -4.17
N LEU A 272 14.50 -16.46 -4.59
CA LEU A 272 14.22 -15.82 -5.86
C LEU A 272 15.52 -15.80 -6.68
N ALA A 273 15.46 -16.19 -7.95
CA ALA A 273 16.63 -16.18 -8.83
C ALA A 273 16.29 -15.44 -10.12
N ALA A 274 17.28 -14.72 -10.63
CA ALA A 274 17.28 -14.07 -11.93
C ALA A 274 18.73 -14.02 -12.45
N HIS A 275 18.95 -13.91 -13.76
CA HIS A 275 20.31 -13.78 -14.30
C HIS A 275 20.65 -12.35 -14.73
N LEU A 276 21.93 -12.00 -14.62
CA LEU A 276 22.45 -10.67 -14.92
C LEU A 276 22.82 -10.53 -16.39
N ASP A 277 23.26 -11.61 -17.03
CA ASP A 277 23.75 -11.54 -18.39
C ASP A 277 22.64 -11.32 -19.42
N VAL A 278 23.07 -11.04 -20.64
CA VAL A 278 22.21 -11.06 -21.81
C VAL A 278 22.93 -11.80 -22.92
N LYS A 279 22.17 -12.43 -23.81
CA LYS A 279 22.71 -13.21 -24.93
C LYS A 279 23.66 -12.49 -25.88
N SER A 280 23.54 -11.17 -26.03
CA SER A 280 24.26 -10.42 -27.06
C SER A 280 24.53 -8.99 -26.63
N GLU A 281 25.69 -8.47 -27.03
CA GLU A 281 26.05 -7.07 -26.82
C GLU A 281 25.00 -6.12 -27.40
N PHE A 282 24.83 -4.98 -26.73
CA PHE A 282 24.11 -3.84 -27.25
C PHE A 282 24.79 -2.55 -26.80
N SER A 283 24.60 -1.46 -27.56
CA SER A 283 25.16 -0.19 -27.16
C SER A 283 24.31 0.45 -26.06
N PRO A 284 24.93 0.99 -24.98
CA PRO A 284 24.21 1.82 -24.02
C PRO A 284 23.64 3.11 -24.65
N SER A 285 24.12 3.49 -25.84
CA SER A 285 23.58 4.62 -26.61
C SER A 285 22.34 4.27 -27.46
N ASP A 286 22.00 2.99 -27.60
CA ASP A 286 20.81 2.57 -28.35
C ASP A 286 19.53 3.00 -27.63
N GLN A 287 18.62 3.60 -28.39
CA GLN A 287 17.36 4.10 -27.84
C GLN A 287 16.40 2.95 -27.53
N LEU A 288 15.76 3.02 -26.36
CA LEU A 288 14.58 2.23 -26.05
C LEU A 288 13.35 2.90 -26.67
N ILE A 289 12.62 2.17 -27.50
CA ILE A 289 11.41 2.60 -28.18
C ILE A 289 10.22 2.04 -27.39
N VAL A 290 9.31 2.93 -26.97
CA VAL A 290 8.11 2.58 -26.20
C VAL A 290 6.88 2.91 -27.04
N ASN A 291 6.12 1.88 -27.42
CA ASN A 291 4.84 2.00 -28.11
C ASN A 291 3.78 1.33 -27.26
N ASP A 292 2.98 2.13 -26.56
CA ASP A 292 2.03 1.68 -25.54
C ASP A 292 2.71 0.77 -24.49
N ASN A 293 2.37 -0.52 -24.49
CA ASN A 293 2.89 -1.53 -23.57
C ASN A 293 4.05 -2.35 -24.17
N ILE A 294 4.49 -2.03 -25.40
CA ILE A 294 5.58 -2.71 -26.08
C ILE A 294 6.85 -1.86 -25.94
N ILE A 295 7.89 -2.47 -25.38
CA ILE A 295 9.22 -1.89 -25.28
C ILE A 295 10.12 -2.65 -26.26
N SER A 296 10.92 -1.94 -27.03
CA SER A 296 11.91 -2.53 -27.94
C SER A 296 13.18 -1.68 -27.95
N ARG A 297 14.27 -2.23 -28.46
CA ARG A 297 15.52 -1.49 -28.68
C ARG A 297 15.65 -1.17 -30.17
N GLN A 298 16.20 0.00 -30.48
CA GLN A 298 16.44 0.42 -31.87
C GLN A 298 17.31 -0.58 -32.65
N LYS A 299 18.30 -1.19 -32.01
CA LYS A 299 19.24 -2.16 -32.60
C LYS A 299 19.57 -3.24 -31.58
N GLY A 300 19.69 -4.49 -32.04
CA GLY A 300 20.04 -5.61 -31.16
C GLY A 300 18.89 -6.06 -30.26
N ILE A 301 19.22 -6.85 -29.25
CA ILE A 301 18.25 -7.40 -28.30
C ILE A 301 17.75 -6.32 -27.33
N LEU A 302 16.55 -6.52 -26.78
CA LEU A 302 16.07 -5.67 -25.69
C LEU A 302 16.89 -5.92 -24.42
N GLY A 303 17.20 -7.19 -24.13
CA GLY A 303 17.77 -7.64 -22.86
C GLY A 303 16.74 -7.76 -21.74
N ALA A 304 15.46 -7.99 -22.08
CA ALA A 304 14.42 -8.17 -21.07
C ALA A 304 14.56 -9.49 -20.31
N ASP A 305 14.97 -10.53 -21.03
CA ASP A 305 15.51 -11.78 -20.50
C ASP A 305 16.97 -11.52 -20.09
N ASP A 306 17.33 -11.49 -18.79
CA ASP A 306 16.45 -11.55 -17.60
C ASP A 306 16.51 -10.28 -16.72
N ARG A 307 16.70 -9.13 -17.36
CA ARG A 307 16.60 -7.84 -16.65
C ARG A 307 15.21 -7.57 -16.08
N ALA A 308 14.17 -8.24 -16.58
CA ALA A 308 12.83 -8.24 -16.01
C ALA A 308 12.79 -8.92 -14.64
N GLY A 309 13.34 -10.15 -14.51
CA GLY A 309 13.47 -10.85 -13.24
C GLY A 309 14.31 -10.06 -12.23
N VAL A 310 15.44 -9.50 -12.67
CA VAL A 310 16.29 -8.64 -11.83
C VAL A 310 15.50 -7.44 -11.29
N ALA A 311 14.74 -6.76 -12.15
CA ALA A 311 13.91 -5.62 -11.75
C ALA A 311 12.79 -6.02 -10.77
N ILE A 312 12.19 -7.19 -10.95
CA ILE A 312 11.15 -7.73 -10.05
C ILE A 312 11.74 -7.96 -8.65
N ILE A 313 12.87 -8.64 -8.55
CA ILE A 313 13.52 -8.90 -7.25
C ILE A 313 13.89 -7.59 -6.56
N LEU A 314 14.54 -6.64 -7.26
CA LEU A 314 14.91 -5.35 -6.67
C LEU A 314 13.70 -4.54 -6.20
N ASN A 315 12.63 -4.46 -7.00
CA ASN A 315 11.41 -3.76 -6.61
C ASN A 315 10.71 -4.45 -5.43
N LEU A 316 10.69 -5.78 -5.40
CA LEU A 316 10.19 -6.53 -4.26
C LEU A 316 11.02 -6.21 -3.02
N LEU A 317 12.35 -6.26 -3.07
CA LEU A 317 13.21 -5.90 -1.95
C LEU A 317 12.96 -4.45 -1.48
N LYS A 318 12.79 -3.47 -2.37
CA LYS A 318 12.43 -2.09 -1.98
C LYS A 318 11.15 -2.03 -1.13
N GLU A 319 10.19 -2.90 -1.40
CA GLU A 319 8.91 -2.95 -0.71
C GLU A 319 9.00 -3.82 0.56
N VAL A 320 9.72 -4.95 0.53
CA VAL A 320 9.58 -5.98 1.56
C VAL A 320 10.17 -5.63 2.93
N GLY A 321 11.14 -4.73 2.97
CA GLY A 321 11.75 -4.25 4.22
C GLY A 321 10.77 -3.58 5.19
N ASP A 322 9.58 -3.21 4.71
CA ASP A 322 8.52 -2.60 5.52
C ASP A 322 7.59 -3.64 6.17
N PHE A 323 7.79 -4.93 5.92
CA PHE A 323 6.88 -6.00 6.33
C PHE A 323 7.51 -7.00 7.28
N ARG A 324 6.70 -7.56 8.17
CA ARG A 324 7.13 -8.60 9.14
C ARG A 324 6.46 -9.96 8.96
N ASP A 325 5.49 -10.05 8.06
CA ASP A 325 4.76 -11.29 7.73
C ASP A 325 5.16 -11.87 6.37
N ILE A 326 6.28 -11.42 5.82
CA ILE A 326 6.86 -12.00 4.61
C ILE A 326 7.85 -13.08 5.04
N PRO A 327 7.83 -14.27 4.41
CA PRO A 327 8.85 -15.27 4.64
C PRO A 327 10.23 -14.67 4.38
N SER A 328 11.21 -15.05 5.19
CA SER A 328 12.60 -14.67 4.92
C SER A 328 12.95 -15.06 3.49
N LEU A 329 13.53 -14.13 2.73
CA LEU A 329 13.89 -14.34 1.33
C LEU A 329 15.38 -14.63 1.21
N LYS A 330 15.74 -15.53 0.31
CA LYS A 330 17.04 -15.56 -0.35
C LYS A 330 16.87 -15.02 -1.75
N PHE A 331 17.88 -14.36 -2.28
CA PHE A 331 17.92 -13.93 -3.66
C PHE A 331 19.28 -14.25 -4.27
N ILE A 332 19.25 -14.63 -5.54
CA ILE A 332 20.43 -14.88 -6.36
C ILE A 332 20.31 -14.03 -7.62
N PHE A 333 21.39 -13.34 -7.97
CA PHE A 333 21.58 -12.83 -9.31
C PHE A 333 22.77 -13.55 -9.94
N THR A 334 22.49 -14.49 -10.86
CA THR A 334 23.52 -15.33 -11.48
C THR A 334 24.22 -14.61 -12.63
N VAL A 335 25.44 -15.03 -12.95
CA VAL A 335 26.15 -14.67 -14.18
C VAL A 335 26.19 -15.83 -15.16
N ARG A 336 26.45 -15.57 -16.43
CA ARG A 336 26.71 -16.58 -17.46
C ARG A 336 25.64 -17.69 -17.56
N GLU A 337 24.36 -17.31 -17.46
CA GLU A 337 23.24 -18.22 -17.75
C GLU A 337 23.29 -18.64 -19.23
N GLU A 338 23.46 -17.67 -20.12
CA GLU A 338 23.36 -17.84 -21.57
C GLU A 338 24.51 -18.68 -22.18
N GLU A 339 25.54 -18.98 -21.36
CA GLU A 339 26.63 -19.89 -21.67
C GLU A 339 26.47 -21.30 -21.05
N GLY A 340 25.26 -21.63 -20.61
CA GLY A 340 24.96 -22.91 -19.97
C GLY A 340 25.07 -22.86 -18.45
N GLN A 341 24.47 -21.84 -17.82
CA GLN A 341 24.20 -21.80 -16.37
C GLN A 341 25.45 -21.86 -15.48
N LYS A 342 26.60 -21.40 -16.00
CA LYS A 342 27.90 -21.54 -15.33
C LYS A 342 27.93 -20.84 -13.97
N GLY A 343 27.28 -19.68 -13.84
CA GLY A 343 27.15 -19.00 -12.57
C GLY A 343 26.36 -19.83 -11.56
N ALA A 344 25.22 -20.41 -11.97
CA ALA A 344 24.39 -21.23 -11.10
C ALA A 344 25.11 -22.51 -10.63
N GLU A 345 25.85 -23.19 -11.52
CA GLU A 345 26.62 -24.39 -11.21
C GLU A 345 27.77 -24.14 -10.22
N ALA A 346 28.27 -22.91 -10.13
CA ALA A 346 29.36 -22.53 -9.24
C ALA A 346 28.92 -22.19 -7.80
N ILE A 347 27.61 -22.11 -7.54
CA ILE A 347 27.10 -21.74 -6.22
C ILE A 347 27.28 -22.90 -5.24
N GLU A 348 28.01 -22.64 -4.16
CA GLU A 348 28.21 -23.57 -3.04
C GLU A 348 26.87 -24.07 -2.47
N THR A 349 26.76 -25.40 -2.28
CA THR A 349 25.50 -26.04 -1.87
C THR A 349 24.98 -25.53 -0.52
N ASP A 350 25.88 -25.08 0.35
CA ASP A 350 25.58 -24.56 1.68
C ASP A 350 24.69 -23.30 1.61
N PHE A 351 24.75 -22.56 0.49
CA PHE A 351 23.83 -21.44 0.27
C PHE A 351 22.35 -21.88 0.20
N TYR A 352 22.05 -23.16 -0.04
CA TYR A 352 20.68 -23.65 -0.17
C TYR A 352 20.12 -24.33 1.09
N GLU A 353 20.91 -24.53 2.16
CA GLU A 353 20.52 -25.36 3.33
C GLU A 353 19.21 -24.94 4.01
N ASP A 354 18.88 -23.65 4.00
CA ASP A 354 17.68 -23.09 4.61
C ASP A 354 16.59 -22.72 3.57
N VAL A 355 16.71 -23.15 2.31
CA VAL A 355 15.73 -22.87 1.25
C VAL A 355 14.64 -23.94 1.23
N SER A 356 13.37 -23.53 1.33
CA SER A 356 12.22 -24.46 1.23
C SER A 356 11.60 -24.55 -0.15
N CYS A 357 11.68 -23.47 -0.92
CA CYS A 357 11.20 -23.37 -2.29
C CYS A 357 11.94 -22.26 -3.02
N GLY A 358 12.01 -22.36 -4.34
CA GLY A 358 12.62 -21.36 -5.20
C GLY A 358 11.68 -20.96 -6.34
N ILE A 359 11.79 -19.71 -6.78
CA ILE A 359 11.14 -19.18 -7.98
C ILE A 359 12.24 -18.60 -8.86
N SER A 360 12.46 -19.19 -10.03
CA SER A 360 13.23 -18.55 -11.11
C SER A 360 12.32 -17.55 -11.81
N LEU A 361 12.81 -16.34 -12.04
CA LEU A 361 12.09 -15.26 -12.72
C LEU A 361 12.55 -15.02 -14.16
N ASP A 362 13.18 -16.05 -14.72
CA ASP A 362 13.71 -16.17 -16.08
C ASP A 362 12.65 -16.74 -17.05
#